data_AF-A0A2H9U040-F1
#
_entry.id   AF-A0A2H9U040-F1
#
_cell.length_a   1.000
_cell.length_b   1.000
_cell.length_c   1.000
_cell.angle_alpha   90.00
_cell.angle_beta   90.00
_cell.angle_gamma   90.00
#
_symmetry.space_group_name_H-M   'P 1'
#
loop_
_entity.id
_entity.type
_entity.pdbx_description
1 polymer ?
#
loop_
_entity_poly.entity_id
_entity_poly.type
_entity_poly.pdbx_seq_one_letter_code
_entity_poly.pdbx_strand_id
1 'polypeptide(L)'
;MQFYRRWQPVAAISFDLDDTLYDNHPAIVRAEQWMLDHLRSEYLATAMLDQPRWLACKRTALQQQPDWQHDVSLTRQLAIQLAMMAGGMAEPRAKQEAQRVFAGFLAERSRVEVSEATHGLLAALAQRYPL
;
A
#
# COMPACT_ATOMS: atom_id res chain seq x y z
N MET A 1 -20.05 29.33 5.09
CA MET A 1 -20.08 28.61 3.80
C MET A 1 -21.43 28.86 3.15
N GLN A 2 -21.49 29.60 2.04
CA GLN A 2 -22.74 29.86 1.31
C GLN A 2 -22.87 28.81 0.20
N PHE A 3 -23.92 27.99 0.24
CA PHE A 3 -24.21 26.99 -0.78
C PHE A 3 -25.21 27.54 -1.78
N TYR A 4 -24.78 27.74 -3.02
CA TYR A 4 -25.62 28.28 -4.10
C TYR A 4 -26.41 27.22 -4.87
N ARG A 5 -26.35 25.95 -4.45
CA ARG A 5 -27.12 24.84 -5.03
C ARG A 5 -28.20 24.38 -4.07
N ARG A 6 -29.42 24.17 -4.58
CA ARG A 6 -30.49 23.50 -3.84
C ARG A 6 -30.07 22.05 -3.57
N TRP A 7 -30.30 21.60 -2.34
CA TRP A 7 -30.11 20.20 -1.97
C TRP A 7 -30.94 19.29 -2.88
N GLN A 8 -30.32 18.22 -3.38
CA GLN A 8 -30.96 17.18 -4.16
C GLN A 8 -30.93 15.87 -3.37
N PRO A 9 -31.90 14.95 -3.60
CA PRO A 9 -31.88 13.63 -2.97
C PRO A 9 -30.57 12.88 -3.29
N VAL A 10 -30.01 12.21 -2.29
CA VAL A 10 -28.81 11.37 -2.44
C VAL A 10 -29.19 10.12 -3.23
N ALA A 11 -28.45 9.85 -4.32
CA ALA A 11 -28.69 8.70 -5.20
C ALA A 11 -27.79 7.50 -4.90
N ALA A 12 -26.59 7.74 -4.33
CA ALA A 12 -25.63 6.72 -3.91
C ALA A 12 -24.66 7.32 -2.88
N ILE A 13 -24.01 6.47 -2.10
CA ILE A 13 -22.97 6.87 -1.15
C ILE A 13 -21.73 6.02 -1.41
N SER A 14 -20.65 6.63 -1.86
CA SER A 14 -19.34 5.97 -1.98
C SER A 14 -18.48 6.27 -0.75
N PHE A 15 -17.75 5.27 -0.27
CA PHE A 15 -16.79 5.43 0.81
C PHE A 15 -15.36 5.29 0.28
N ASP A 16 -14.47 6.13 0.76
CA ASP A 16 -13.06 5.76 0.78
C ASP A 16 -12.84 4.61 1.79
N LEU A 17 -11.72 3.89 1.68
CA LEU A 17 -11.41 2.76 2.55
C LEU A 17 -10.51 3.19 3.71
N ASP A 18 -9.29 3.60 3.36
CA ASP A 18 -8.21 3.90 4.31
C ASP A 18 -8.59 5.13 5.15
N ASP A 19 -8.48 5.02 6.48
CA ASP A 19 -8.82 6.07 7.46
C ASP A 19 -10.29 6.56 7.39
N THR A 20 -11.15 5.80 6.70
CA THR A 20 -12.61 6.03 6.63
C THR A 20 -13.38 4.85 7.21
N LEU A 21 -13.15 3.63 6.69
CA LEU A 21 -13.82 2.42 7.18
C LEU A 21 -13.01 1.69 8.26
N TYR A 22 -11.70 1.90 8.28
CA TYR A 22 -10.76 1.32 9.25
C TYR A 22 -9.52 2.21 9.41
N ASP A 23 -8.80 2.05 10.52
CA ASP A 23 -7.48 2.66 10.72
C ASP A 23 -6.43 1.87 9.93
N ASN A 24 -5.88 2.49 8.89
CA ASN A 24 -4.94 1.85 7.97
C ASN A 24 -3.49 1.91 8.47
N HIS A 25 -3.19 2.85 9.37
CA HIS A 25 -1.81 3.09 9.82
C HIS A 25 -1.15 1.83 10.43
N PRO A 26 -1.78 1.08 11.36
CA PRO A 26 -1.21 -0.15 11.91
C PRO A 26 -0.96 -1.23 10.84
N ALA A 27 -1.85 -1.34 9.85
CA ALA A 27 -1.73 -2.33 8.78
C ALA A 27 -0.53 -2.02 7.86
N ILE A 28 -0.35 -0.75 7.47
CA ILE A 28 0.80 -0.31 6.68
C ILE A 28 2.10 -0.52 7.45
N VAL A 29 2.17 -0.10 8.72
CA VAL A 29 3.39 -0.25 9.54
C VAL A 29 3.79 -1.71 9.66
N ARG A 30 2.83 -2.60 9.95
CA ARG A 30 3.08 -4.05 10.04
C ARG A 30 3.56 -4.62 8.71
N ALA A 31 2.93 -4.24 7.60
CA ALA A 31 3.30 -4.72 6.28
C ALA A 31 4.70 -4.25 5.85
N GLU A 32 5.04 -2.97 6.10
CA GLU A 32 6.37 -2.45 5.80
C GLU A 32 7.45 -3.12 6.67
N GLN A 33 7.16 -3.36 7.95
CA GLN A 33 8.07 -4.09 8.84
C GLN A 33 8.30 -5.52 8.36
N TRP A 34 7.23 -6.27 8.07
CA TRP A 34 7.31 -7.63 7.53
C TRP A 34 8.17 -7.67 6.26
N MET A 35 7.94 -6.72 5.33
CA MET A 35 8.67 -6.67 4.07
C MET A 35 10.17 -6.41 4.29
N LEU A 36 10.53 -5.46 5.15
CA LEU A 36 11.94 -5.16 5.44
C LEU A 36 12.63 -6.34 6.15
N ASP A 37 11.95 -6.99 7.08
CA ASP A 37 12.50 -8.16 7.77
C ASP A 37 12.69 -9.33 6.81
N HIS A 38 11.70 -9.61 5.96
CA HIS A 38 11.77 -10.64 4.93
C HIS A 38 12.89 -10.38 3.92
N LEU A 39 13.06 -9.13 3.49
CA LEU A 39 14.18 -8.76 2.61
C LEU A 39 15.54 -9.02 3.27
N ARG A 40 15.68 -8.72 4.56
CA ARG A 40 16.94 -8.93 5.29
C ARG A 40 17.23 -10.40 5.56
N SER A 41 16.21 -11.21 5.84
CA SER A 41 16.39 -12.62 6.20
C SER A 41 16.60 -13.52 4.98
N GLU A 42 15.84 -13.32 3.90
CA GLU A 42 15.79 -14.28 2.79
C GLU A 42 16.83 -14.04 1.70
N TYR A 43 17.35 -12.82 1.59
CA TYR A 43 18.20 -12.42 0.48
C TYR A 43 19.50 -11.80 0.96
N LEU A 44 20.63 -12.43 0.59
CA LEU A 44 21.97 -11.91 0.88
C LEU A 44 22.16 -10.46 0.34
N ALA A 45 21.57 -10.16 -0.83
CA ALA A 45 21.62 -8.84 -1.45
C ALA A 45 21.03 -7.72 -0.57
N THR A 46 20.03 -8.04 0.26
CA THR A 46 19.33 -7.07 1.11
C THR A 46 19.56 -7.30 2.60
N ALA A 47 20.50 -8.17 2.98
CA ALA A 47 20.83 -8.44 4.38
C ALA A 47 21.20 -7.17 5.17
N MET A 48 21.87 -6.20 4.52
CA MET A 48 22.28 -4.91 5.10
C MET A 48 21.39 -3.73 4.68
N LEU A 49 20.15 -4.00 4.26
CA LEU A 49 19.20 -2.95 3.88
C LEU A 49 18.67 -2.24 5.13
N ASP A 50 19.10 -1.02 5.40
CA ASP A 50 18.60 -0.19 6.50
C ASP A 50 17.50 0.77 6.04
N GLN A 51 16.91 1.51 7.00
CA GLN A 51 15.84 2.47 6.71
C GLN A 51 16.30 3.59 5.75
N PRO A 52 17.47 4.23 5.93
CA PRO A 52 17.98 5.22 4.97
C PRO A 52 18.12 4.69 3.54
N ARG A 53 18.67 3.49 3.35
CA ARG A 53 18.82 2.86 2.02
C ARG A 53 17.47 2.54 1.41
N TRP A 54 16.53 2.01 2.20
CA TRP A 54 15.16 1.79 1.74
C TRP A 54 14.49 3.08 1.25
N LEU A 55 14.59 4.16 2.03
CA LEU A 55 14.08 5.47 1.64
C LEU A 55 14.76 6.03 0.39
N ALA A 56 16.05 5.74 0.18
CA ALA A 56 16.74 6.07 -1.07
C ALA A 56 16.15 5.30 -2.26
N CYS A 57 15.94 3.99 -2.14
CA CYS A 57 15.31 3.18 -3.18
C CYS A 57 13.89 3.69 -3.54
N LYS A 58 13.07 4.04 -2.55
CA LYS A 58 11.73 4.64 -2.81
C LYS A 58 11.82 5.94 -3.59
N ARG A 59 12.75 6.82 -3.23
CA ARG A 59 12.99 8.09 -3.94
C ARG A 59 13.45 7.85 -5.38
N THR A 60 14.39 6.93 -5.58
CA THR A 60 14.89 6.57 -6.92
C THR A 60 13.79 5.96 -7.78
N ALA A 61 12.91 5.11 -7.23
CA ALA A 61 11.78 4.55 -7.97
C ALA A 61 10.85 5.65 -8.52
N LEU A 62 10.49 6.62 -7.69
CA LEU A 62 9.66 7.78 -8.11
C LEU A 62 10.36 8.66 -9.14
N GLN A 63 11.68 8.83 -9.04
CA GLN A 63 12.46 9.59 -10.02
C GLN A 63 12.57 8.87 -11.36
N GLN A 64 12.68 7.54 -11.36
CA GLN A 64 12.76 6.74 -12.58
C GLN A 64 11.41 6.63 -13.30
N GLN A 65 10.31 6.65 -12.55
CA GLN A 65 8.95 6.51 -13.09
C GLN A 65 8.00 7.55 -12.48
N PRO A 66 8.12 8.85 -12.87
CA PRO A 66 7.27 9.91 -12.33
C PRO A 66 5.78 9.67 -12.59
N ASP A 67 5.44 9.04 -13.71
CA ASP A 67 4.05 8.71 -14.08
C ASP A 67 3.40 7.70 -13.11
N TRP A 68 4.21 6.97 -12.33
CA TRP A 68 3.73 6.00 -11.33
C TRP A 68 3.49 6.61 -9.96
N GLN A 69 3.58 7.93 -9.80
CA GLN A 69 3.32 8.60 -8.53
C GLN A 69 1.93 8.28 -7.95
N HIS A 70 0.95 7.97 -8.82
CA HIS A 70 -0.40 7.57 -8.44
C HIS A 70 -0.56 6.04 -8.26
N ASP A 71 0.44 5.25 -8.69
CA ASP A 71 0.49 3.81 -8.50
C ASP A 71 1.54 3.42 -7.46
N VAL A 72 1.07 3.43 -6.20
CA VAL A 72 1.88 3.05 -5.05
C VAL A 72 2.33 1.57 -5.08
N SER A 73 1.65 0.74 -5.86
CA SER A 73 1.98 -0.69 -6.00
C SER A 73 3.19 -0.86 -6.92
N LEU A 74 3.12 -0.29 -8.12
CA LEU A 74 4.23 -0.32 -9.09
C LEU A 74 5.47 0.37 -8.51
N THR A 75 5.30 1.53 -7.88
CA THR A 75 6.40 2.25 -7.24
C THR A 75 7.09 1.41 -6.16
N ARG A 76 6.32 0.67 -5.35
CA ARG A 76 6.88 -0.18 -4.29
C ARG A 76 7.58 -1.42 -4.87
N GLN A 77 7.02 -2.07 -5.89
CA GLN A 77 7.68 -3.17 -6.59
C GLN A 77 9.04 -2.74 -7.15
N LEU A 78 9.10 -1.57 -7.81
CA LEU A 78 10.35 -1.03 -8.33
C LEU A 78 11.34 -0.71 -7.21
N ALA A 79 10.90 -0.12 -6.09
CA ALA A 79 11.77 0.15 -4.95
C ALA A 79 12.39 -1.15 -4.37
N ILE A 80 11.62 -2.24 -4.29
CA ILE A 80 12.13 -3.55 -3.85
C ILE A 80 13.16 -4.09 -4.84
N GLN A 81 12.86 -4.03 -6.15
CA GLN A 81 13.79 -4.44 -7.21
C GLN A 81 15.11 -3.66 -7.12
N LEU A 82 15.05 -2.34 -6.95
CA LEU A 82 16.22 -1.48 -6.83
C LEU A 82 17.05 -1.82 -5.58
N ALA A 83 16.40 -2.16 -4.46
CA ALA A 83 17.10 -2.58 -3.24
C ALA A 83 17.88 -3.90 -3.46
N MET A 84 17.27 -4.87 -4.14
CA MET A 84 17.93 -6.13 -4.49
C MET A 84 19.09 -5.94 -5.48
N MET A 85 18.91 -5.09 -6.50
CA MET A 85 19.96 -4.78 -7.48
C MET A 85 21.13 -4.03 -6.84
N ALA A 86 20.86 -3.09 -5.92
CA ALA A 86 21.91 -2.39 -5.17
C ALA A 86 22.75 -3.34 -4.29
N GLY A 87 22.21 -4.52 -3.96
CA GLY A 87 22.90 -5.61 -3.28
C GLY A 87 23.62 -6.60 -4.19
N GLY A 88 23.63 -6.38 -5.50
CA GLY A 88 24.30 -7.24 -6.49
C GLY A 88 23.41 -8.33 -7.11
N MET A 89 22.10 -8.34 -6.87
CA MET A 89 21.20 -9.26 -7.56
C MET A 89 21.01 -8.84 -9.02
N ALA A 90 21.13 -9.79 -9.96
CA ALA A 90 20.89 -9.54 -11.37
C ALA A 90 19.43 -9.12 -11.64
N GLU A 91 19.23 -8.17 -12.56
CA GLU A 91 17.94 -7.52 -12.80
C GLU A 91 16.77 -8.50 -13.07
N PRO A 92 16.90 -9.54 -13.94
CA PRO A 92 15.77 -10.44 -14.20
C PRO A 92 15.31 -11.17 -12.93
N ARG A 93 16.26 -11.55 -12.08
CA ARG A 93 15.97 -12.20 -10.80
C ARG A 93 15.39 -11.20 -9.80
N ALA A 94 15.98 -10.01 -9.68
CA ALA A 94 15.50 -8.96 -8.79
C ALA A 94 14.05 -8.57 -9.11
N LYS A 95 13.68 -8.49 -10.39
CA LYS A 95 12.30 -8.22 -10.82
C LYS A 95 11.34 -9.33 -10.39
N GLN A 96 11.71 -10.60 -10.58
CA GLN A 96 10.88 -11.74 -10.18
C GLN A 96 10.68 -11.80 -8.67
N GLU A 97 11.76 -11.64 -7.90
CA GLU A 97 11.70 -11.68 -6.44
C GLU A 97 10.96 -10.46 -5.88
N ALA A 98 11.11 -9.28 -6.46
CA ALA A 98 10.34 -8.09 -6.06
C ALA A 98 8.83 -8.29 -6.18
N GLN A 99 8.35 -8.96 -7.23
CA GLN A 99 6.94 -9.31 -7.38
C GLN A 99 6.44 -10.25 -6.27
N ARG A 100 7.27 -11.25 -5.89
CA ARG A 100 6.94 -12.19 -4.80
C ARG A 100 6.88 -11.49 -3.45
N VAL A 101 7.90 -10.70 -3.12
CA VAL A 101 7.96 -9.94 -1.87
C VAL A 101 6.78 -8.95 -1.80
N PHE A 102 6.46 -8.27 -2.90
CA PHE A 102 5.32 -7.37 -2.96
C PHE A 102 3.98 -8.08 -2.73
N ALA A 103 3.80 -9.29 -3.27
CA ALA A 103 2.59 -10.08 -3.02
C ALA A 103 2.43 -10.41 -1.53
N GLY A 104 3.51 -10.75 -0.83
CA GLY A 104 3.49 -10.95 0.62
C GLY A 104 3.21 -9.65 1.39
N PHE A 105 3.80 -8.53 0.97
CA PHE A 105 3.49 -7.22 1.54
C PHE A 105 2.01 -6.89 1.40
N LEU A 106 1.42 -7.14 0.22
CA LEU A 106 0.00 -6.89 -0.03
C LEU A 106 -0.89 -7.77 0.83
N ALA A 107 -0.50 -9.03 1.07
CA ALA A 107 -1.23 -9.92 1.97
C ALA A 107 -1.20 -9.40 3.41
N GLU A 108 -0.05 -8.94 3.91
CA GLU A 108 0.06 -8.35 5.24
C GLU A 108 -0.68 -7.02 5.39
N ARG A 109 -0.63 -6.16 4.35
CA ARG A 109 -1.39 -4.90 4.30
C ARG A 109 -2.89 -5.15 4.33
N SER A 110 -3.36 -6.20 3.65
CA SER A 110 -4.78 -6.52 3.56
C SER A 110 -5.36 -7.15 4.83
N ARG A 111 -4.54 -7.45 5.85
CA ARG A 111 -5.01 -7.96 7.15
C ARG A 111 -5.60 -6.85 8.03
N VAL A 112 -6.60 -6.17 7.51
CA VAL A 112 -7.32 -5.11 8.20
C VAL A 112 -8.51 -5.68 8.97
N GLU A 113 -8.86 -5.04 10.08
CA GLU A 113 -10.05 -5.36 10.85
C GLU A 113 -11.01 -4.18 10.75
N VAL A 114 -12.23 -4.44 10.29
CA VAL A 114 -13.28 -3.45 10.20
C VAL A 114 -14.20 -3.65 11.40
N SER A 115 -14.44 -2.59 12.16
CA SER A 115 -15.22 -2.70 13.39
C SER A 115 -16.66 -3.15 13.11
N GLU A 116 -17.25 -3.88 14.05
CA GLU A 116 -18.68 -4.25 14.01
C GLU A 116 -19.59 -3.02 13.90
N ALA A 117 -19.18 -1.88 14.50
CA ALA A 117 -19.90 -0.62 14.38
C ALA A 117 -19.90 -0.11 12.92
N THR A 118 -18.77 -0.19 12.22
CA THR A 118 -18.67 0.15 10.80
C THR A 118 -19.55 -0.78 9.96
N HIS A 119 -19.52 -2.10 10.22
CA HIS A 119 -20.38 -3.06 9.54
C HIS A 119 -21.87 -2.75 9.74
N GLY A 120 -22.28 -2.47 10.99
CA GLY A 120 -23.65 -2.09 11.31
C GLY A 120 -24.10 -0.81 10.61
N LEU A 121 -23.23 0.21 10.54
CA LEU A 121 -23.49 1.45 9.82
C LEU A 121 -23.70 1.19 8.32
N LEU A 122 -22.78 0.46 7.68
CA LEU A 122 -22.87 0.15 6.25
C LEU A 122 -24.13 -0.67 5.94
N ALA A 123 -24.46 -1.65 6.78
CA ALA A 123 -25.68 -2.45 6.63
C ALA A 123 -26.95 -1.58 6.72
N ALA A 124 -26.99 -0.62 7.64
CA ALA A 124 -28.13 0.30 7.77
C ALA A 124 -28.24 1.25 6.56
N LEU A 125 -27.12 1.75 6.04
CA LEU A 125 -27.11 2.63 4.87
C LEU A 125 -27.49 1.89 3.58
N ALA A 126 -27.04 0.65 3.42
CA ALA A 126 -27.34 -0.21 2.26
C ALA A 126 -28.83 -0.53 2.12
N GLN A 127 -29.62 -0.44 3.21
CA GLN A 127 -31.07 -0.60 3.14
C GLN A 127 -31.76 0.52 2.36
N ARG A 128 -31.09 1.67 2.20
CA ARG A 128 -31.71 2.90 1.68
C ARG A 128 -30.96 3.53 0.51
N TYR A 129 -29.66 3.27 0.39
CA TYR A 129 -28.81 3.81 -0.66
C TYR A 129 -27.95 2.69 -1.26
N PRO A 130 -27.73 2.71 -2.59
CA PRO A 130 -26.61 2.00 -3.18
C PRO A 130 -25.30 2.47 -2.54
N LEU A 131 -24.50 1.50 -2.09
CA LEU A 131 -23.15 1.71 -1.56
C LEU A 131 -22.11 1.20 -2.56
#